data_AF-A0A9E2IWD1-F1
#
_entry.id   AF-A0A9E2IWD1-F1
#
_cell.length_a   1.000
_cell.length_b   1.000
_cell.length_c   1.000
_cell.angle_alpha   90.00
_cell.angle_beta   90.00
_cell.angle_gamma   90.00
#
_symmetry.space_group_name_H-M   'P 1'
#
loop_
_entity.id
_entity.type
_entity.pdbx_description
1 polymer ?
#
loop_
_entity_poly.entity_id
_entity_poly.type
_entity_poly.pdbx_seq_one_letter_code
_entity_poly.pdbx_strand_id
1 'polypeptide(L)'
;MEDEVTGEVIQLLKSLAKPKTRAEIQTILGLKGQANFRDRYLKPALENGFIEMMIPEKPRSSKQKYWLTVKGRAIVEGSMSLVPGQRK
;
A
#
# COMPACT_ATOMS: atom_id res chain seq x y z
N MET A 1 -0.60 0.07 -20.72
CA MET A 1 0.00 -0.88 -19.77
C MET A 1 -1.03 -1.05 -18.68
N GLU A 2 -1.61 -2.24 -18.54
CA GLU A 2 -2.53 -2.54 -17.45
C GLU A 2 -1.72 -2.51 -16.15
N ASP A 3 -2.18 -1.73 -15.16
CA ASP A 3 -1.55 -1.61 -13.85
C ASP A 3 -1.61 -2.98 -13.14
N GLU A 4 -0.58 -3.82 -13.31
CA GLU A 4 -0.47 -5.09 -12.60
C GLU A 4 -0.35 -4.83 -11.09
N VAL A 5 -1.36 -5.24 -10.33
CA VAL A 5 -1.36 -5.14 -8.86
C VAL A 5 -0.65 -6.36 -8.29
N THR A 6 0.54 -6.14 -7.72
CA THR A 6 1.33 -7.22 -7.11
C THR A 6 0.72 -7.74 -5.81
N GLY A 7 1.09 -8.97 -5.44
CA GLY A 7 0.66 -9.59 -4.17
C GLY A 7 1.04 -8.77 -2.94
N GLU A 8 2.20 -8.14 -2.96
CA GLU A 8 2.70 -7.25 -1.90
C GLU A 8 1.82 -6.01 -1.73
N VAL A 9 1.45 -5.36 -2.83
CA VAL A 9 0.55 -4.20 -2.80
C VAL A 9 -0.80 -4.61 -2.21
N ILE A 10 -1.37 -5.74 -2.64
CA ILE A 10 -2.65 -6.24 -2.12
C ILE A 10 -2.58 -6.48 -0.61
N GLN A 11 -1.50 -7.09 -0.11
CA GLN A 11 -1.31 -7.30 1.32
C GLN A 11 -1.27 -5.96 2.09
N LEU A 12 -0.58 -4.96 1.55
CA LEU A 12 -0.59 -3.61 2.12
C LEU A 12 -1.99 -3.01 2.12
N LEU A 13 -2.74 -3.08 1.03
CA LEU A 13 -4.10 -2.53 0.95
C LEU A 13 -5.02 -3.16 1.99
N LYS A 14 -4.96 -4.49 2.14
CA LYS A 14 -5.73 -5.23 3.15
C LYS A 14 -5.39 -4.83 4.59
N SER A 15 -4.17 -4.36 4.85
CA SER A 15 -3.77 -3.86 6.17
C SER A 15 -4.37 -2.49 6.53
N LEU A 16 -4.90 -1.75 5.55
CA LEU A 16 -5.32 -0.34 5.66
C LEU A 16 -6.83 -0.14 5.86
N ALA A 17 -7.45 -0.93 6.74
CA ALA A 17 -8.85 -0.70 7.13
C ALA A 17 -9.08 0.66 7.84
N LYS A 18 -8.02 1.23 8.43
CA LYS A 18 -7.98 2.57 9.04
C LYS A 18 -6.66 3.25 8.68
N PRO A 19 -6.55 4.59 8.77
CA PRO A 19 -5.29 5.27 8.52
C PRO A 19 -4.18 4.80 9.47
N LYS A 20 -3.03 4.41 8.90
CA LYS A 20 -1.89 3.85 9.65
C LYS A 20 -0.58 4.51 9.26
N THR A 21 0.31 4.60 10.23
CA THR A 21 1.71 4.97 10.00
C THR A 21 2.43 3.86 9.24
N ARG A 22 3.58 4.22 8.65
CA ARG A 22 4.49 3.25 8.02
C ARG A 22 4.84 2.08 8.94
N ALA A 23 5.16 2.40 10.20
CA ALA A 23 5.60 1.41 11.18
C ALA A 23 4.48 0.41 11.50
N GLU A 24 3.25 0.89 11.71
CA GLU A 24 2.09 0.03 11.94
C GLU A 24 1.85 -0.94 10.77
N ILE A 25 1.95 -0.46 9.52
CA ILE A 25 1.78 -1.30 8.34
C ILE A 25 2.87 -2.39 8.30
N GLN A 26 4.14 -2.01 8.52
CA GLN A 26 5.25 -2.98 8.57
C GLN A 26 5.05 -4.05 9.66
N THR A 27 4.60 -3.64 10.85
CA THR A 27 4.29 -4.55 11.95
C THR A 27 3.16 -5.51 11.58
N ILE A 28 2.07 -5.03 10.98
CA ILE A 28 0.94 -5.87 10.56
C ILE A 28 1.38 -6.90 9.51
N LEU A 29 2.24 -6.50 8.58
CA LEU A 29 2.76 -7.38 7.53
C LEU A 29 3.93 -8.28 8.00
N GLY A 30 4.38 -8.14 9.25
CA GLY A 30 5.50 -8.92 9.78
C GLY A 30 6.85 -8.62 9.10
N LEU A 31 7.01 -7.45 8.49
CA LEU A 31 8.18 -7.11 7.67
C LEU A 31 9.27 -6.43 8.50
N LYS A 32 10.45 -7.06 8.56
CA LYS A 32 11.62 -6.52 9.28
C LYS A 32 12.46 -5.52 8.46
N GLY A 33 12.44 -5.62 7.13
CA GLY A 33 13.28 -4.80 6.23
C GLY A 33 12.60 -3.54 5.72
N GLN A 34 13.14 -2.35 6.05
CA GLN A 34 12.58 -1.05 5.60
C GLN A 34 12.69 -0.82 4.09
N ALA A 35 13.82 -1.17 3.47
CA ALA A 35 14.03 -0.96 2.02
C ALA A 35 13.03 -1.77 1.20
N ASN A 36 12.94 -3.08 1.50
CA ASN A 36 11.98 -3.98 0.86
C ASN A 36 10.52 -3.53 1.04
N PHE A 37 10.15 -3.04 2.23
CA PHE A 37 8.79 -2.52 2.44
C PHE A 37 8.49 -1.31 1.56
N ARG A 38 9.40 -0.34 1.50
CA ARG A 38 9.19 0.87 0.70
C ARG A 38 9.02 0.54 -0.77
N ASP A 39 9.93 -0.26 -1.32
CA ASP A 39 10.02 -0.44 -2.78
C ASP A 39 9.01 -1.46 -3.32
N ARG A 40 8.63 -2.48 -2.54
CA ARG A 40 7.69 -3.52 -2.99
C ARG A 40 6.25 -3.29 -2.59
N TYR A 41 6.00 -2.49 -1.54
CA TYR A 41 4.67 -2.30 -0.97
C TYR A 41 4.23 -0.85 -1.08
N LEU A 42 4.93 0.06 -0.39
CA LEU A 42 4.43 1.42 -0.18
C LEU A 42 4.50 2.28 -1.44
N LYS A 43 5.65 2.30 -2.11
CA LYS A 43 5.88 3.14 -3.30
C LYS A 43 4.97 2.72 -4.46
N PRO A 44 4.85 1.44 -4.84
CA PRO A 44 3.93 1.05 -5.90
C PRO A 44 2.47 1.36 -5.56
N ALA A 45 2.05 1.21 -4.30
CA ALA A 45 0.68 1.52 -3.89
C ALA A 45 0.36 3.02 -3.96
N LEU A 46 1.33 3.90 -3.68
CA LEU A 46 1.21 5.34 -3.85
C LEU A 46 1.21 5.74 -5.33
N GLU A 47 2.15 5.22 -6.12
CA GLU A 47 2.30 5.56 -7.55
C GLU A 47 1.07 5.15 -8.37
N ASN A 48 0.45 4.03 -8.02
CA ASN A 48 -0.79 3.57 -8.65
C ASN A 48 -2.07 4.24 -8.12
N GLY A 49 -1.95 5.12 -7.10
CA GLY A 49 -3.07 5.82 -6.50
C GLY A 49 -4.02 4.92 -5.70
N PHE A 50 -3.55 3.78 -5.20
CA PHE A 50 -4.36 2.89 -4.35
C PHE A 50 -4.42 3.39 -2.89
N ILE A 51 -3.39 4.12 -2.48
CA ILE A 51 -3.31 4.77 -1.19
C ILE A 51 -2.83 6.21 -1.35
N GLU A 52 -3.09 7.02 -0.33
CA GLU A 52 -2.61 8.40 -0.25
C GLU A 52 -2.00 8.71 1.11
N MET A 53 -1.30 9.84 1.17
CA MET A 53 -0.78 10.42 2.41
C MET A 53 -1.80 11.37 3.03
N MET A 54 -1.99 11.28 4.34
CA MET A 54 -2.88 12.18 5.07
C MET A 54 -2.32 13.62 5.18
N ILE A 55 -0.98 13.77 5.18
CA ILE A 55 -0.31 15.07 5.25
C ILE A 55 0.69 15.16 4.08
N PRO A 56 0.21 15.36 2.84
CA PRO A 56 1.08 15.37 1.66
C PRO A 56 2.08 16.54 1.66
N GLU A 57 1.70 17.69 2.23
CA GLU A 57 2.57 18.87 2.35
C GLU A 57 3.78 18.66 3.26
N LYS A 58 3.68 17.73 4.21
CA LYS A 58 4.74 17.41 5.18
C LYS A 58 5.02 15.91 5.14
N PRO A 59 5.64 15.40 4.05
CA PRO A 59 5.80 13.95 3.84
C PRO A 59 6.65 13.27 4.91
N ARG A 60 7.51 14.03 5.59
CA ARG A 60 8.37 13.57 6.70
C ARG A 60 7.77 13.80 8.10
N SER A 61 6.52 14.23 8.18
CA SER A 61 5.84 14.45 9.47
C SER A 61 5.77 13.16 10.28
N SER A 62 6.06 13.24 11.58
CA SER A 62 5.88 12.11 12.52
C SER A 62 4.41 11.69 12.65
N LYS A 63 3.48 12.57 12.28
CA LYS A 63 2.03 12.31 12.25
C LYS A 63 1.55 11.74 10.91
N GLN A 64 2.45 11.48 9.96
CA GLN A 64 2.09 10.97 8.65
C GLN A 64 1.41 9.60 8.75
N LYS A 65 0.29 9.46 8.03
CA LYS A 65 -0.46 8.21 7.89
C LYS A 65 -0.84 7.98 6.44
N TYR A 66 -1.05 6.72 6.11
CA TYR A 66 -1.53 6.26 4.81
C TYR A 66 -2.94 5.71 4.96
N TRP A 67 -3.76 5.88 3.92
CA TRP A 67 -5.14 5.43 3.87
C TRP A 67 -5.53 4.97 2.46
N LEU A 68 -6.57 4.13 2.37
CA LEU A 68 -7.10 3.65 1.09
C LEU A 68 -7.83 4.76 0.34
N THR A 69 -7.56 4.84 -0.96
CA THR A 69 -8.39 5.60 -1.90
C THR A 69 -9.58 4.76 -2.37
N VAL A 70 -10.45 5.34 -3.20
CA VAL A 70 -11.53 4.59 -3.88
C VAL A 70 -10.96 3.44 -4.73
N LYS A 71 -9.87 3.69 -5.47
CA LYS A 71 -9.20 2.68 -6.32
C LYS A 71 -8.65 1.53 -5.47
N GLY A 72 -7.99 1.84 -4.34
CA GLY A 72 -7.46 0.82 -3.43
C GLY A 72 -8.55 0.00 -2.75
N ARG A 73 -9.66 0.64 -2.36
CA ARG A 73 -10.82 -0.03 -1.77
C ARG A 73 -11.48 -1.01 -2.75
N ALA A 74 -11.66 -0.60 -4.01
CA ALA A 74 -12.21 -1.45 -5.07
C ALA A 74 -11.44 -2.76 -5.25
N ILE A 75 -10.11 -2.72 -5.09
CA ILE A 75 -9.23 -3.91 -5.11
C ILE A 75 -9.47 -4.81 -3.90
N VAL A 76 -9.57 -4.23 -2.70
CA VAL A 76 -9.80 -5.00 -1.47
C VAL A 76 -11.18 -5.67 -1.47
N GLU A 77 -12.18 -5.00 -2.02
CA GLU A 77 -13.57 -5.49 -2.13
C GLU A 77 -13.76 -6.46 -3.31
N GLY A 78 -12.72 -6.73 -4.11
CA GLY A 78 -12.75 -7.75 -5.17
C GLY A 78 -13.43 -7.31 -6.47
N SER A 79 -13.66 -6.00 -6.65
CA SER A 79 -14.26 -5.44 -7.87
C SER A 79 -13.27 -5.19 -9.01
N MET A 80 -11.96 -5.41 -8.76
CA MET A 80 -10.88 -5.19 -9.74
C MET A 80 -10.01 -6.44 -9.88
N SER A 81 -9.76 -6.90 -11.11
CA SER A 81 -8.98 -8.11 -11.40
C SER A 81 -7.56 -8.04 -10.84
N LEU A 82 -7.12 -9.14 -10.22
CA LEU A 82 -5.80 -9.31 -9.63
C LEU A 82 -5.00 -10.30 -10.49
N VAL A 83 -3.85 -9.88 -11.00
CA VAL A 83 -2.89 -10.78 -11.63
C VAL A 83 -1.90 -11.24 -10.55
N PRO A 84 -1.84 -12.55 -10.21
CA PRO A 84 -0.89 -13.05 -9.22
C PRO A 84 0.53 -12.83 -9.74
N GLY A 85 1.31 -12.03 -9.01
CA GLY A 85 2.68 -11.71 -9.38
C GLY A 85 3.50 -12.98 -9.67
N GLN A 86 3.96 -13.10 -10.91
CA GLN A 86 4.83 -14.17 -11.37
C GLN A 86 6.10 -14.15 -10.51
N ARG A 87 6.27 -15.15 -9.64
CA ARG A 87 7.55 -15.38 -8.97
C ARG A 87 8.56 -15.78 -10.05
N LYS A 88 9.53 -14.91 -10.33
CA LYS A 88 10.82 -15.33 -10.92
C LYS A 88 11.66 -16.03 -9.87
#